data_AF-A0A090QG48-F1
#
_entry.id   AF-A0A090QG48-F1
#
_cell.length_a   1.000
_cell.length_b   1.000
_cell.length_c   1.000
_cell.angle_alpha   90.00
_cell.angle_beta   90.00
_cell.angle_gamma   90.00
#
_symmetry.space_group_name_H-M   'P 1'
#
loop_
_entity.id
_entity.type
_entity.pdbx_description
1 polymer ?
#
loop_
_entity_poly.entity_id
_entity_poly.type
_entity_poly.pdbx_seq_one_letter_code
_entity_poly.pdbx_strand_id
1 'polypeptide(L)'
;MVDSPEAPQSSNPLFKTQGVRGLSRVICFSPDHSKTLPELSVPQIRGVVDTWNEQIEELGKDYIWVQAFENKGEAMGCSQPHPHGQIWLTASCQTRLSAKSTT
;
A
#
# COMPACT_ATOMS: atom_id res chain seq x y z
N MET A 1 -11.31 -12.07 -10.11
CA MET A 1 -10.59 -10.87 -10.57
C MET A 1 -9.59 -11.28 -11.65
N VAL A 2 -9.90 -11.00 -12.92
CA VAL A 2 -9.16 -11.52 -14.11
C VAL A 2 -8.95 -10.39 -15.13
N ASP A 3 -8.53 -9.20 -14.71
CA ASP A 3 -8.50 -8.05 -15.64
C ASP A 3 -7.11 -7.74 -16.24
N SER A 4 -6.02 -8.29 -15.70
CA SER A 4 -4.69 -8.03 -16.26
C SER A 4 -4.14 -9.24 -17.03
N PRO A 5 -3.88 -9.10 -18.34
CA PRO A 5 -3.28 -10.16 -19.15
C PRO A 5 -1.91 -10.55 -18.60
N GLU A 6 -1.50 -11.80 -18.79
CA GLU A 6 -0.17 -12.25 -18.40
C GLU A 6 0.89 -11.52 -19.23
N ALA A 7 2.00 -11.15 -18.59
CA ALA A 7 3.10 -10.50 -19.28
C ALA A 7 3.76 -11.50 -20.24
N PRO A 8 4.13 -11.07 -21.46
CA PRO A 8 4.84 -11.93 -22.39
C PRO A 8 6.19 -12.35 -21.81
N GLN A 9 6.54 -13.61 -22.03
CA GLN A 9 7.78 -14.20 -21.55
C GLN A 9 8.96 -13.61 -22.35
N SER A 10 9.88 -12.92 -21.67
CA SER A 10 11.08 -12.37 -22.33
C SER A 10 12.03 -13.51 -22.72
N SER A 11 12.44 -13.53 -24.00
CA SER A 11 13.47 -14.43 -24.52
C SER A 11 14.89 -13.85 -24.41
N ASN A 12 15.04 -12.60 -23.96
CA ASN A 12 16.32 -11.92 -23.88
C ASN A 12 17.03 -12.22 -22.53
N PRO A 13 18.27 -12.74 -22.53
CA PRO A 13 18.97 -13.11 -21.29
C PRO A 13 19.30 -11.92 -20.37
N LEU A 14 19.29 -10.68 -20.88
CA LEU A 14 19.59 -9.47 -20.10
C LEU A 14 18.33 -8.83 -19.48
N PHE A 15 17.13 -9.14 -19.97
CA PHE A 15 15.90 -8.48 -19.55
C PHE A 15 14.88 -9.50 -19.06
N LYS A 16 14.55 -9.43 -17.76
CA LYS A 16 13.47 -10.23 -17.17
C LYS A 16 12.20 -9.37 -17.03
N THR A 17 11.07 -9.91 -17.46
CA THR A 17 9.75 -9.32 -17.31
C THR A 17 8.85 -10.27 -16.52
N GLN A 18 8.03 -9.73 -15.63
CA GLN A 18 7.06 -10.50 -14.88
C GLN A 18 5.77 -9.70 -14.76
N GLY A 19 4.63 -10.37 -14.93
CA GLY A 19 3.33 -9.77 -14.68
C GLY A 19 3.16 -9.51 -13.19
N VAL A 20 2.81 -8.28 -12.83
CA VAL A 20 2.49 -7.92 -11.45
C VAL A 20 0.99 -7.69 -11.36
N ARG A 21 0.34 -8.37 -10.42
CA ARG A 21 -1.04 -8.13 -10.04
C ARG A 21 -1.07 -7.57 -8.63
N GLY A 22 -1.88 -6.55 -8.45
CA GLY A 22 -1.98 -5.85 -7.20
C GLY A 22 -3.27 -5.06 -7.11
N LEU A 23 -3.52 -4.54 -5.92
CA LEU A 23 -4.65 -3.66 -5.64
C LEU A 23 -4.14 -2.51 -4.79
N SER A 24 -4.68 -1.32 -5.01
CA SER A 24 -4.33 -0.11 -4.26
C SER A 24 -5.60 0.44 -3.60
N ARG A 25 -5.56 0.66 -2.30
CA ARG A 25 -6.62 1.34 -1.53
C ARG A 25 -6.09 2.63 -0.93
N VAL A 26 -6.98 3.62 -0.79
CA VAL A 26 -6.72 4.87 -0.08
C VAL A 26 -7.56 4.87 1.19
N ILE A 27 -6.96 5.26 2.31
CA ILE A 27 -7.63 5.39 3.61
C ILE A 27 -7.57 6.84 4.03
N CYS A 28 -8.72 7.49 4.12
CA CYS A 28 -8.83 8.83 4.68
C CYS A 28 -8.83 8.74 6.22
N PHE A 29 -7.96 9.49 6.89
CA PHE A 29 -7.82 9.38 8.35
C PHE A 29 -8.92 10.10 9.13
N SER A 30 -9.58 11.07 8.51
CA SER A 30 -10.61 11.89 9.13
C SER A 30 -11.47 12.53 8.05
N PRO A 31 -12.77 12.79 8.30
CA PRO A 31 -13.57 13.64 7.41
C PRO A 31 -13.10 15.10 7.40
N ASP A 32 -12.39 15.53 8.44
CA ASP A 32 -11.80 16.87 8.53
C ASP A 32 -10.51 16.93 7.70
N HIS A 33 -10.55 17.72 6.63
CA HIS A 33 -9.47 17.85 5.67
C HIS A 33 -8.29 18.70 6.19
N SER A 34 -8.45 19.35 7.33
CA SER A 34 -7.44 20.24 7.92
C SER A 34 -6.54 19.57 8.95
N LYS A 35 -6.92 18.37 9.44
CA LYS A 35 -6.23 17.70 10.56
C LYS A 35 -5.36 16.54 10.10
N THR A 36 -4.06 16.68 10.26
CA THR A 36 -3.09 15.61 10.05
C THR A 36 -3.11 14.58 11.19
N LEU A 37 -2.53 13.40 10.97
CA LEU A 37 -2.49 12.30 11.96
C LEU A 37 -2.13 12.74 13.41
N PRO A 38 -1.10 13.59 13.67
CA PRO A 38 -0.77 14.03 15.02
C PRO A 38 -1.80 14.99 15.66
N GLU A 39 -2.70 15.59 14.87
CA GLU A 39 -3.74 16.51 15.33
C GLU A 39 -5.05 15.77 15.66
N LEU A 40 -5.10 14.46 15.40
CA LEU A 40 -6.21 13.59 15.77
C LEU A 40 -6.10 13.22 17.25
N SER A 41 -7.26 13.07 17.90
CA SER A 41 -7.31 12.53 19.26
C SER A 41 -6.87 11.06 19.28
N VAL A 42 -6.39 10.59 20.43
CA VAL A 42 -5.97 9.18 20.59
C VAL A 42 -7.06 8.18 20.15
N PRO A 43 -8.36 8.36 20.46
CA PRO A 43 -9.41 7.48 19.94
C PRO A 43 -9.53 7.49 18.40
N GLN A 44 -9.31 8.65 17.76
CA GLN A 44 -9.34 8.74 16.30
C GLN A 44 -8.13 8.04 15.66
N ILE A 45 -6.94 8.21 16.24
CA ILE A 45 -5.73 7.49 15.82
C ILE A 45 -5.95 5.97 15.97
N ARG A 46 -6.56 5.53 17.07
CA ARG A 46 -6.93 4.12 17.26
C ARG A 46 -7.82 3.63 16.13
N GLY A 47 -8.85 4.39 15.74
CA GLY A 47 -9.72 4.04 14.61
C GLY A 47 -8.98 3.91 13.27
N VAL A 48 -7.97 4.75 13.02
CA VAL A 48 -7.10 4.60 11.84
C VAL A 48 -6.31 3.30 11.88
N VAL A 49 -5.73 2.95 13.03
CA VAL A 49 -4.99 1.69 13.22
C VAL A 49 -5.91 0.48 13.10
N ASP A 50 -7.14 0.56 13.61
CA ASP A 50 -8.16 -0.49 13.46
C ASP A 50 -8.50 -0.71 11.99
N THR A 51 -8.73 0.39 11.26
CA THR A 51 -8.98 0.34 9.82
C THR A 51 -7.80 -0.32 9.09
N TRP A 52 -6.55 0.03 9.42
CA TRP A 52 -5.39 -0.65 8.83
C TRP A 52 -5.38 -2.14 9.11
N ASN A 53 -5.62 -2.56 10.35
CA ASN A 53 -5.65 -3.97 10.71
C ASN A 53 -6.75 -4.72 9.94
N GLU A 54 -7.96 -4.19 9.88
CA GLU A 54 -9.08 -4.78 9.15
C GLU A 54 -8.74 -4.96 7.66
N GLN A 55 -8.14 -3.93 7.04
CA GLN A 55 -7.76 -3.99 5.63
C GLN A 55 -6.61 -4.97 5.39
N ILE A 56 -5.62 -5.04 6.28
CA ILE A 56 -4.53 -6.01 6.19
C ILE A 56 -5.04 -7.44 6.36
N GLU A 57 -5.93 -7.70 7.30
CA GLU A 57 -6.53 -9.02 7.54
C GLU A 57 -7.46 -9.46 6.41
N GLU A 58 -8.25 -8.55 5.86
CA GLU A 58 -9.09 -8.81 4.69
C GLU A 58 -8.23 -9.22 3.49
N LEU A 59 -7.20 -8.42 3.20
CA LEU A 59 -6.44 -8.52 1.97
C LEU A 59 -5.29 -9.55 2.04
N GLY A 60 -4.79 -9.84 3.25
CA GLY A 60 -3.80 -10.89 3.48
C GLY A 60 -4.30 -12.31 3.17
N LYS A 61 -5.61 -12.49 2.97
CA LYS A 61 -6.21 -13.75 2.51
C LYS A 61 -5.94 -14.01 1.03
N ASP A 62 -5.91 -12.95 0.23
CA ASP A 62 -5.81 -13.01 -1.23
C ASP A 62 -4.42 -12.63 -1.76
N TYR A 63 -3.64 -11.86 -0.98
CA TYR A 63 -2.35 -11.33 -1.39
C TYR A 63 -1.25 -11.72 -0.40
N ILE A 64 -0.11 -12.16 -0.95
CA ILE A 64 1.08 -12.54 -0.17
C ILE A 64 1.70 -11.32 0.53
N TRP A 65 1.53 -10.14 -0.05
CA TRP A 65 2.13 -8.91 0.46
C TRP A 65 1.13 -7.77 0.55
N VAL A 66 1.05 -7.16 1.73
CA VAL A 66 0.24 -5.97 2.04
C VAL A 66 1.14 -4.91 2.66
N GLN A 67 1.27 -3.75 2.01
CA GLN A 67 2.05 -2.61 2.50
C GLN A 67 1.15 -1.41 2.76
N ALA A 68 0.93 -1.09 4.02
CA ALA A 68 0.36 0.20 4.43
C ALA A 68 1.48 1.24 4.56
N PHE A 69 1.28 2.45 4.04
CA PHE A 69 2.20 3.58 4.19
C PHE A 69 1.48 4.92 4.04
N GLU A 70 2.10 5.99 4.53
CA GLU A 70 1.64 7.37 4.39
C GLU A 70 2.77 8.19 3.75
N ASN A 71 2.44 8.99 2.74
CA ASN A 71 3.34 10.03 2.22
C ASN A 71 2.86 11.38 2.75
N LYS A 72 3.61 11.98 3.67
CA LYS A 72 3.26 13.27 4.28
C LYS A 72 4.10 14.42 3.73
N GLY A 73 3.43 15.46 3.25
CA GLY A 73 4.03 16.75 2.88
C GLY A 73 4.20 16.98 1.38
N GLU A 74 4.13 18.24 0.97
CA GLU A 74 4.26 18.68 -0.43
C GLU A 74 5.64 18.36 -1.00
N ALA A 75 6.68 18.46 -0.17
CA ALA A 75 8.05 18.05 -0.49
C ALA A 75 8.21 16.55 -0.79
N MET A 76 7.25 15.72 -0.35
CA MET A 76 7.22 14.27 -0.60
C MET A 76 6.32 13.91 -1.80
N GLY A 77 5.85 14.90 -2.57
CA GLY A 77 5.05 14.69 -3.78
C GLY A 77 3.55 14.51 -3.54
N CYS A 78 3.02 14.93 -2.39
CA CYS A 78 1.59 14.84 -2.09
C CYS A 78 0.82 16.01 -2.74
N SER A 79 0.04 15.73 -3.78
CA SER A 79 -0.76 16.74 -4.50
C SER A 79 -2.18 16.93 -3.94
N GLN A 80 -2.63 16.05 -3.05
CA GLN A 80 -3.90 16.21 -2.32
C GLN A 80 -3.62 16.57 -0.85
N PRO A 81 -4.06 17.75 -0.38
CA PRO A 81 -3.80 18.20 1.00
C PRO A 81 -4.54 17.38 2.06
N HIS A 82 -5.49 16.52 1.66
CA HIS A 82 -6.22 15.67 2.58
C HIS A 82 -5.32 14.57 3.17
N PRO A 83 -5.26 14.40 4.50
CA PRO A 83 -4.43 13.39 5.14
C PRO A 83 -4.98 11.99 4.88
N HIS A 84 -4.22 11.21 4.10
CA HIS A 84 -4.58 9.86 3.69
C HIS A 84 -3.39 8.91 3.73
N GLY A 85 -3.67 7.66 4.08
CA GLY A 85 -2.76 6.53 3.91
C GLY A 85 -3.06 5.79 2.61
N GLN A 86 -2.09 5.02 2.13
CA GLN A 86 -2.26 4.09 1.03
C GLN A 86 -1.95 2.68 1.49
N ILE A 87 -2.68 1.71 0.95
CA ILE A 87 -2.37 0.29 1.08
C ILE A 87 -2.12 -0.26 -0.32
N TRP A 88 -0.93 -0.77 -0.54
CA TRP A 88 -0.56 -1.47 -1.77
C TRP A 88 -0.47 -2.96 -1.52
N LEU A 89 -1.00 -3.71 -2.47
CA LEU A 89 -1.05 -5.16 -2.44
C LEU A 89 -0.34 -5.70 -3.65
N THR A 90 0.47 -6.73 -3.46
CA THR A 90 1.14 -7.39 -4.57
C THR A 90 1.09 -8.90 -4.38
N ALA A 91 0.82 -9.62 -5.48
CA ALA A 91 0.88 -11.08 -5.50
C ALA A 91 2.32 -11.62 -5.39
N SER A 92 3.32 -10.74 -5.47
CA SER A 92 4.74 -11.06 -5.31
C SER A 92 5.38 -10.19 -4.22
N CYS A 93 6.35 -10.73 -3.49
CA CYS A 93 7.08 -10.01 -2.46
C CYS A 93 7.93 -8.88 -3.07
N GLN A 94 7.88 -7.69 -2.49
CA GLN A 94 8.63 -6.52 -2.97
C GLN A 94 10.15 -6.68 -2.71
N THR A 95 10.97 -6.22 -3.65
CA THR A 95 12.44 -6.37 -3.67
C THR A 95 13.14 -5.94 -2.38
N ARG A 96 12.65 -4.89 -1.72
CA ARG A 96 13.30 -4.31 -0.52
C ARG A 96 13.17 -5.19 0.73
N LEU A 97 12.18 -6.08 0.79
CA LEU A 97 11.93 -6.96 1.94
C LEU A 97 12.40 -8.37 1.68
N SER A 98 12.41 -8.83 0.43
CA SER A 98 13.20 -10.01 0.04
C SER A 98 14.67 -9.88 0.46
N ALA A 99 15.20 -8.65 0.52
CA ALA A 99 16.54 -8.37 1.03
C ALA A 99 16.67 -8.37 2.57
N LYS A 100 15.56 -8.22 3.33
CA LYS A 100 15.54 -8.21 4.80
C LYS A 100 15.26 -9.58 5.42
N SER A 101 14.69 -10.52 4.69
CA SER A 101 14.40 -11.89 5.16
C SER A 101 15.63 -12.83 5.19
N THR A 102 16.84 -12.31 5.01
CA THR A 102 18.09 -13.09 5.02
C THR A 102 18.86 -12.91 6.34
N THR A 103 18.19 -13.02 7.48
CA THR A 103 18.84 -13.05 8.81
C THR A 103 18.17 -14.08 9.69
#